data_AF-A0A519SRN5-F1
#
_entry.id   AF-A0A519SRN5-F1
#
_cell.length_a   1.000
_cell.length_b   1.000
_cell.length_c   1.000
_cell.angle_alpha   90.00
_cell.angle_beta   90.00
_cell.angle_gamma   90.00
#
_symmetry.space_group_name_H-M   'P 1'
#
loop_
_entity.id
_entity.type
_entity.pdbx_description
1 polymer ?
#
loop_
_entity_poly.entity_id
_entity_poly.type
_entity_poly.pdbx_seq_one_letter_code
_entity_poly.pdbx_strand_id
1 'polypeptide(L)'
;MKKSFTRIFTLLLALAWGSTAWGQTTYTPVALTGFTEDIIANGAGAVSASTTADIDGAAATGGSGYCLMAQDYVGPNGQVPNTSGFPASTHPALETSGLITSALNSAISYQLASYSASNALRLYGAAATGTLAFATPRAANELYVIGTSGNAASVLTVTVNFADGTSQVFASQTIADWFAASQTNVVRERLGRVS
;
A
#
# COMPACT_ATOMS: atom_id res chain seq x y z
N MET A 1 17.52 -74.14 -14.68
CA MET A 1 18.84 -73.49 -14.87
C MET A 1 18.63 -72.01 -15.21
N LYS A 2 19.59 -71.16 -14.83
CA LYS A 2 19.55 -69.68 -14.75
C LYS A 2 19.71 -68.95 -16.11
N LYS A 3 18.94 -67.86 -16.28
CA LYS A 3 19.17 -66.54 -16.96
C LYS A 3 19.44 -66.54 -18.49
N SER A 4 19.00 -65.56 -19.31
CA SER A 4 18.86 -64.10 -19.10
C SER A 4 17.82 -63.42 -20.03
N PHE A 5 17.52 -62.14 -19.74
CA PHE A 5 16.43 -61.29 -20.24
C PHE A 5 16.72 -60.53 -21.55
N THR A 6 15.66 -60.11 -22.26
CA THR A 6 15.54 -58.75 -22.85
C THR A 6 14.07 -58.30 -22.79
N ARG A 7 13.84 -57.10 -22.25
CA ARG A 7 12.54 -56.47 -22.02
C ARG A 7 12.06 -55.75 -23.30
N ILE A 8 10.79 -55.88 -23.63
CA ILE A 8 10.03 -54.88 -24.42
C ILE A 8 8.81 -54.51 -23.56
N PHE A 9 8.78 -53.28 -23.06
CA PHE A 9 7.64 -52.75 -22.33
C PHE A 9 6.70 -52.08 -23.33
N THR A 10 5.52 -52.64 -23.47
CA THR A 10 4.35 -52.07 -24.12
C THR A 10 3.93 -50.81 -23.39
N LEU A 11 3.80 -49.67 -24.09
CA LEU A 11 3.25 -48.44 -23.51
C LEU A 11 1.77 -48.31 -23.92
N LEU A 12 0.89 -48.38 -22.93
CA LEU A 12 -0.51 -47.98 -22.94
C LEU A 12 -0.60 -46.85 -21.90
N LEU A 13 -1.11 -45.65 -22.26
CA LEU A 13 -1.58 -44.51 -21.42
C LEU A 13 -1.47 -43.22 -22.27
N ALA A 14 -2.32 -42.20 -22.25
CA ALA A 14 -3.62 -41.91 -21.65
C ALA A 14 -4.21 -40.70 -22.41
N LEU A 15 -5.52 -40.55 -22.34
CA LEU A 15 -6.31 -39.42 -22.83
C LEU A 15 -5.63 -38.06 -22.59
N ALA A 16 -5.63 -37.21 -23.61
CA ALA A 16 -5.41 -35.77 -23.48
C ALA A 16 -6.51 -35.18 -22.59
N TRP A 17 -6.23 -35.05 -21.29
CA TRP A 17 -6.96 -34.16 -20.42
C TRP A 17 -6.43 -32.77 -20.77
N GLY A 18 -7.23 -32.01 -21.52
CA GLY A 18 -7.00 -30.58 -21.66
C GLY A 18 -6.96 -30.01 -20.26
N SER A 19 -5.78 -29.61 -19.79
CA SER A 19 -5.66 -28.74 -18.65
C SER A 19 -6.38 -27.45 -19.04
N THR A 20 -7.54 -27.20 -18.43
CA THR A 20 -7.99 -25.82 -18.33
C THR A 20 -6.88 -25.10 -17.58
N ALA A 21 -6.09 -24.30 -18.30
CA ALA A 21 -5.20 -23.36 -17.64
C ALA A 21 -6.12 -22.35 -16.96
N TRP A 22 -6.28 -22.48 -15.65
CA TRP A 22 -6.91 -21.44 -14.84
C TRP A 22 -5.97 -20.24 -14.96
N GLY A 23 -6.43 -19.17 -15.62
CA GLY A 23 -5.65 -17.94 -15.70
C GLY A 23 -5.33 -17.49 -14.28
N GLN A 24 -4.04 -17.39 -13.94
CA GLN A 24 -3.63 -16.87 -12.65
C GLN A 24 -4.05 -15.40 -12.55
N THR A 25 -4.90 -15.07 -11.58
CA THR A 25 -5.23 -13.69 -11.26
C THR A 25 -3.94 -12.96 -10.90
N THR A 26 -3.57 -11.99 -11.74
CA THR A 26 -2.34 -11.21 -11.56
C THR A 26 -2.72 -9.81 -11.12
N TYR A 27 -2.36 -9.46 -9.89
CA TYR A 27 -2.46 -8.09 -9.40
C TYR A 27 -1.17 -7.34 -9.74
N THR A 28 -1.29 -6.18 -10.37
CA THR A 28 -0.13 -5.37 -10.77
C THR A 28 -0.28 -3.98 -10.19
N PRO A 29 0.71 -3.49 -9.41
CA PRO A 29 0.74 -2.09 -9.00
C PRO A 29 0.69 -1.16 -10.21
N VAL A 30 -0.05 -0.06 -10.10
CA VAL A 30 -0.15 0.96 -11.14
C VAL A 30 0.43 2.25 -10.58
N ALA A 31 1.37 2.85 -11.31
CA ALA A 31 1.93 4.14 -10.94
C ALA A 31 0.86 5.24 -11.03
N LEU A 32 0.82 6.10 -10.01
CA LEU A 32 -0.14 7.19 -9.91
C LEU A 32 0.57 8.55 -9.99
N THR A 33 -0.18 9.55 -10.43
CA THR A 33 0.18 10.97 -10.39
C THR A 33 -0.95 11.74 -9.70
N GLY A 34 -0.69 13.00 -9.32
CA GLY A 34 -1.68 13.84 -8.63
C GLY A 34 -1.63 13.78 -7.11
N PHE A 35 -0.57 13.22 -6.53
CA PHE A 35 -0.28 13.38 -5.10
C PHE A 35 -0.05 14.87 -4.78
N THR A 36 -0.52 15.30 -3.62
CA THR A 36 -0.52 16.71 -3.21
C THR A 36 0.42 16.99 -2.06
N GLU A 37 0.71 15.99 -1.23
CA GLU A 37 1.49 16.15 0.00
C GLU A 37 2.44 14.97 0.20
N ASP A 38 3.53 15.23 0.92
CA ASP A 38 4.44 14.22 1.45
C ASP A 38 4.12 14.01 2.93
N ILE A 39 3.76 12.77 3.30
CA ILE A 39 3.38 12.38 4.66
C ILE A 39 4.34 11.33 5.27
N ILE A 40 5.47 11.07 4.61
CA ILE A 40 6.41 10.01 4.99
C ILE A 40 7.78 10.62 5.29
N ALA A 41 8.14 10.65 6.57
CA ALA A 41 9.45 11.14 7.00
C ALA A 41 10.56 10.14 6.66
N ASN A 42 11.64 10.63 6.06
CA ASN A 42 12.74 9.83 5.54
C ASN A 42 14.06 10.62 5.54
N GLY A 43 15.18 9.90 5.46
CA GLY A 43 16.51 10.50 5.49
C GLY A 43 16.83 11.23 6.81
N ALA A 44 17.90 12.02 6.79
CA ALA A 44 18.39 12.72 7.98
C ALA A 44 17.77 14.12 8.13
N GLY A 45 17.24 14.43 9.32
CA GLY A 45 16.74 15.76 9.63
C GLY A 45 15.50 15.75 10.52
N ALA A 46 14.90 16.93 10.68
CA ALA A 46 13.59 17.05 11.29
C ALA A 46 12.51 16.49 10.35
N VAL A 47 11.37 16.06 10.89
CA VAL A 47 10.22 15.56 10.09
C VAL A 47 9.82 16.56 9.01
N SER A 48 9.73 17.85 9.36
CA SER A 48 9.40 18.94 8.43
C SER A 48 10.44 19.19 7.33
N ALA A 49 11.61 18.54 7.38
CA ALA A 49 12.60 18.63 6.32
C ALA A 49 12.28 17.69 5.13
N SER A 50 11.45 16.67 5.35
CA SER A 50 11.10 15.69 4.32
C SER A 50 9.60 15.46 4.15
N THR A 51 8.75 16.08 4.98
CA THR A 51 7.29 16.02 4.83
C THR A 51 6.69 17.41 4.66
N THR A 52 5.55 17.47 3.97
CA THR A 52 4.79 18.72 3.75
C THR A 52 3.48 18.75 4.54
N ALA A 53 3.01 17.59 5.01
CA ALA A 53 1.82 17.51 5.84
C ALA A 53 1.81 16.31 6.79
N ASP A 54 1.07 16.43 7.89
CA ASP A 54 0.81 15.33 8.82
C ASP A 54 -0.52 14.63 8.53
N ILE A 55 -0.65 13.39 9.03
CA ILE A 55 -1.83 12.53 8.82
C ILE A 55 -3.02 12.98 9.68
N ASP A 56 -2.77 13.38 10.92
CA ASP A 56 -3.81 13.81 11.86
C ASP A 56 -4.40 15.18 11.45
N GLY A 57 -3.67 15.98 10.69
CA GLY A 57 -4.00 17.37 10.37
C GLY A 57 -3.93 18.31 11.57
N ALA A 58 -3.15 17.93 12.58
CA ALA A 58 -2.87 18.76 13.73
C ALA A 58 -1.90 19.90 13.37
N ALA A 59 -0.93 19.69 12.46
CA ALA A 59 -0.01 20.77 12.07
C ALA A 59 -0.75 21.92 11.37
N ALA A 60 -1.78 21.61 10.58
CA ALA A 60 -2.63 22.60 9.93
C ALA A 60 -3.46 23.46 10.91
N THR A 61 -3.62 23.00 12.16
CA THR A 61 -4.37 23.68 13.23
C THR A 61 -3.48 24.16 14.38
N GLY A 62 -2.14 24.07 14.23
CA GLY A 62 -1.17 24.51 15.23
C GLY A 62 -0.88 23.51 16.36
N GLY A 63 -1.29 22.24 16.22
CA GLY A 63 -0.97 21.13 17.12
C GLY A 63 0.20 20.26 16.65
N SER A 64 0.60 19.28 17.47
CA SER A 64 1.59 18.26 17.08
C SER A 64 0.93 17.19 16.20
N GLY A 65 1.26 17.20 14.91
CA GLY A 65 0.87 16.17 13.97
C GLY A 65 1.93 15.09 13.82
N TYR A 66 1.52 13.90 13.40
CA TYR A 66 2.46 12.83 13.10
C TYR A 66 2.43 12.45 11.61
N CYS A 67 3.60 12.08 11.11
CA CYS A 67 3.84 11.51 9.80
C CYS A 67 4.17 10.02 9.92
N LEU A 68 4.05 9.29 8.81
CA LEU A 68 4.62 7.95 8.69
C LEU A 68 6.14 8.03 8.69
N MET A 69 6.81 6.96 9.09
CA MET A 69 8.27 6.91 9.15
C MET A 69 8.81 5.84 8.19
N ALA A 70 9.77 6.22 7.35
CA ALA A 70 10.56 5.31 6.52
C ALA A 70 11.73 4.68 7.28
N GLN A 71 12.21 3.53 6.81
CA GLN A 71 13.33 2.79 7.41
C GLN A 71 14.67 3.54 7.43
N ASP A 72 14.86 4.49 6.52
CA ASP A 72 16.07 5.32 6.43
C ASP A 72 15.98 6.65 7.19
N TYR A 73 14.90 6.89 7.95
CA TYR A 73 14.77 8.08 8.76
C TYR A 73 15.85 8.14 9.85
N VAL A 74 16.51 9.29 9.98
CA VAL A 74 17.46 9.62 11.04
C VAL A 74 17.05 10.96 11.63
N GLY A 75 16.45 10.92 12.82
CA GLY A 75 15.99 12.13 13.50
C GLY A 75 17.14 13.07 13.93
N PRO A 76 16.84 14.31 14.33
CA PRO A 76 17.86 15.33 14.64
C PRO A 76 18.82 14.95 15.78
N ASN A 77 18.40 14.02 16.66
CA ASN A 77 19.22 13.52 17.76
C ASN A 77 19.80 12.12 17.45
N GLY A 78 19.84 11.73 16.17
CA GLY A 78 20.33 10.42 15.74
C GLY A 78 19.36 9.27 15.99
N GLN A 79 18.07 9.55 16.18
CA GLN A 79 17.07 8.48 16.35
C GLN A 79 16.88 7.72 15.04
N VAL A 80 17.05 6.41 15.08
CA VAL A 80 16.90 5.53 13.91
C VAL A 80 15.93 4.39 14.18
N PRO A 81 15.15 3.95 13.18
CA PRO A 81 14.30 2.77 13.25
C PRO A 81 15.00 1.56 13.87
N ASN A 82 14.52 1.06 15.00
CA ASN A 82 15.09 -0.13 15.64
C ASN A 82 14.06 -0.92 16.46
N THR A 83 14.34 -2.20 16.64
CA THR A 83 13.40 -3.16 17.25
C THR A 83 13.10 -2.92 18.73
N SER A 84 13.92 -2.14 19.44
CA SER A 84 13.88 -2.02 20.90
C SER A 84 13.59 -0.62 21.43
N GLY A 85 13.56 0.40 20.56
CA GLY A 85 13.57 1.80 20.97
C GLY A 85 12.63 2.68 20.15
N PHE A 86 12.89 2.89 18.86
CA PHE A 86 12.19 3.92 18.08
C PHE A 86 12.22 3.64 16.57
N PRO A 87 11.08 3.60 15.86
CA PRO A 87 9.79 3.18 16.41
C PRO A 87 9.93 1.70 16.81
N ALA A 88 9.25 1.28 17.88
CA ALA A 88 9.44 -0.07 18.43
C ALA A 88 9.20 -1.19 17.40
N SER A 89 9.70 -2.41 17.65
CA SER A 89 9.49 -3.59 16.78
C SER A 89 8.03 -3.88 16.42
N THR A 90 7.10 -3.51 17.32
CA THR A 90 5.66 -3.66 17.06
C THR A 90 5.08 -2.57 16.19
N HIS A 91 5.90 -1.58 15.81
CA HIS A 91 5.56 -0.50 14.88
C HIS A 91 6.59 -0.38 13.75
N PRO A 92 6.61 -1.31 12.78
CA PRO A 92 7.61 -1.27 11.71
C PRO A 92 7.55 0.03 10.91
N ALA A 93 8.73 0.62 10.67
CA ALA A 93 8.89 1.68 9.69
C ALA A 93 8.62 1.15 8.27
N LEU A 94 8.14 2.03 7.39
CA LEU A 94 7.90 1.71 5.99
C LEU A 94 9.22 1.40 5.28
N GLU A 95 9.23 0.30 4.52
CA GLU A 95 10.38 -0.03 3.68
C GLU A 95 10.66 1.10 2.70
N THR A 96 11.94 1.43 2.48
CA THR A 96 12.37 2.43 1.50
C THR A 96 12.05 2.03 0.06
N SER A 97 11.78 0.74 -0.17
CA SER A 97 11.27 0.23 -1.45
C SER A 97 9.87 0.77 -1.79
N GLY A 98 9.09 1.24 -0.81
CA GLY A 98 7.69 1.58 -0.99
C GLY A 98 6.75 0.38 -1.15
N LEU A 99 7.27 -0.85 -1.06
CA LEU A 99 6.46 -2.04 -1.24
C LEU A 99 5.67 -2.37 0.02
N ILE A 100 4.36 -2.58 -0.13
CA ILE A 100 3.49 -3.08 0.94
C ILE A 100 2.76 -4.31 0.43
N THR A 101 3.10 -5.48 0.96
CA THR A 101 2.26 -6.68 0.82
C THR A 101 1.09 -6.61 1.79
N SER A 102 -0.12 -6.85 1.27
CA SER A 102 -1.35 -6.81 2.05
C SER A 102 -1.47 -7.96 3.02
N ALA A 103 -1.77 -7.64 4.29
CA ALA A 103 -2.13 -8.61 5.31
C ALA A 103 -3.48 -9.29 5.03
N LEU A 104 -4.35 -8.66 4.24
CA LEU A 104 -5.67 -9.20 3.86
C LEU A 104 -5.59 -10.21 2.71
N ASN A 105 -4.61 -10.04 1.82
CA ASN A 105 -4.39 -10.91 0.67
C ASN A 105 -2.94 -10.79 0.21
N SER A 106 -2.11 -11.80 0.49
CA SER A 106 -0.69 -11.79 0.15
C SER A 106 -0.38 -11.80 -1.35
N ALA A 107 -1.37 -12.07 -2.22
CA ALA A 107 -1.21 -11.91 -3.66
C ALA A 107 -1.27 -10.44 -4.12
N ILE A 108 -1.75 -9.53 -3.25
CA ILE A 108 -1.85 -8.10 -3.53
C ILE A 108 -0.68 -7.39 -2.86
N SER A 109 0.11 -6.69 -3.68
CA SER A 109 1.12 -5.75 -3.20
C SER A 109 0.82 -4.37 -3.76
N TYR A 110 1.13 -3.35 -2.97
CA TYR A 110 1.04 -1.95 -3.33
C TYR A 110 2.44 -1.37 -3.45
N GLN A 111 2.62 -0.48 -4.41
CA GLN A 111 3.83 0.32 -4.57
C GLN A 111 3.49 1.76 -4.19
N LEU A 112 4.01 2.23 -3.06
CA LEU A 112 3.95 3.63 -2.70
C LEU A 112 4.80 4.46 -3.67
N ALA A 113 4.44 5.73 -3.81
CA ALA A 113 5.26 6.71 -4.52
C ALA A 113 6.58 6.95 -3.78
N SER A 114 7.54 7.59 -4.47
CA SER A 114 8.82 7.97 -3.86
C SER A 114 8.61 8.80 -2.60
N TYR A 115 9.40 8.55 -1.56
CA TYR A 115 9.42 9.36 -0.33
C TYR A 115 10.24 10.66 -0.49
N SER A 116 10.61 11.02 -1.72
CA SER A 116 11.37 12.24 -2.02
C SER A 116 10.50 13.33 -2.66
N ALA A 117 9.20 13.14 -2.67
CA ALA A 117 8.21 13.96 -3.34
C ALA A 117 6.82 13.67 -2.74
N SER A 118 5.81 14.46 -3.11
CA SER A 118 4.43 14.19 -2.72
C SER A 118 4.04 12.74 -3.01
N ASN A 119 3.61 12.04 -1.96
CA ASN A 119 3.32 10.61 -1.97
C ASN A 119 1.92 10.26 -1.45
N ALA A 120 1.14 11.27 -1.08
CA ALA A 120 -0.26 11.14 -0.70
C ALA A 120 -1.14 12.19 -1.38
N LEU A 121 -2.33 11.77 -1.80
CA LEU A 121 -3.42 12.71 -2.06
C LEU A 121 -4.06 12.97 -0.70
N ARG A 122 -3.80 14.15 -0.15
CA ARG A 122 -4.30 14.51 1.17
C ARG A 122 -5.63 15.23 1.05
N LEU A 123 -6.67 14.62 1.61
CA LEU A 123 -8.00 15.22 1.73
C LEU A 123 -8.18 15.72 3.17
N TYR A 124 -8.24 17.03 3.36
CA TYR A 124 -8.37 17.64 4.67
C TYR A 124 -9.68 18.41 4.79
N GLY A 125 -10.54 18.00 5.72
CA GLY A 125 -11.86 18.57 5.95
C GLY A 125 -13.00 17.84 5.22
N ALA A 126 -14.24 18.08 5.68
CA ALA A 126 -15.41 17.25 5.35
C ALA A 126 -15.85 17.26 3.88
N ALA A 127 -15.40 18.22 3.06
CA ALA A 127 -15.78 18.35 1.66
C ALA A 127 -14.55 18.38 0.72
N ALA A 128 -13.38 17.97 1.22
CA ALA A 128 -12.19 17.93 0.40
C ALA A 128 -12.31 16.85 -0.70
N THR A 129 -11.91 17.21 -1.91
CA THR A 129 -11.88 16.31 -3.06
C THR A 129 -10.52 16.40 -3.74
N GLY A 130 -10.14 15.33 -4.42
CA GLY A 130 -8.94 15.31 -5.23
C GLY A 130 -8.97 14.16 -6.23
N THR A 131 -7.95 14.10 -7.07
CA THR A 131 -7.88 13.10 -8.13
C THR A 131 -6.47 12.55 -8.23
N LEU A 132 -6.35 11.23 -8.10
CA LEU A 132 -5.17 10.49 -8.56
C LEU A 132 -5.43 10.00 -9.98
N ALA A 133 -4.45 10.15 -10.85
CA ALA A 133 -4.51 9.68 -12.23
C ALA A 133 -3.51 8.55 -12.44
N PHE A 134 -3.91 7.52 -13.18
CA PHE A 134 -2.99 6.44 -13.55
C PHE A 134 -2.00 7.00 -14.56
N ALA A 135 -0.69 6.84 -14.30
CA ALA A 135 0.35 7.26 -15.23
C ALA A 135 0.20 6.55 -16.59
N THR A 136 -0.21 5.28 -16.55
CA THR A 136 -0.58 4.49 -17.72
C THR A 136 -1.95 3.85 -17.47
N PRO A 137 -3.05 4.46 -17.97
CA PRO A 137 -4.38 3.87 -17.87
C PRO A 137 -4.44 2.46 -18.49
N ARG A 138 -5.16 1.54 -17.85
CA ARG A 138 -5.27 0.16 -18.32
C ARG A 138 -6.64 -0.43 -18.00
N ALA A 139 -7.05 -1.42 -18.78
CA ALA A 139 -8.20 -2.25 -18.43
C ALA A 139 -7.88 -3.09 -17.19
N ALA A 140 -8.85 -3.18 -16.27
CA ALA A 140 -8.80 -4.01 -15.09
C ALA A 140 -10.22 -4.46 -14.72
N ASN A 141 -10.33 -5.67 -14.16
CA ASN A 141 -11.60 -6.18 -13.64
C ASN A 141 -11.84 -5.72 -12.19
N GLU A 142 -10.76 -5.43 -11.46
CA GLU A 142 -10.76 -5.04 -10.06
C GLU A 142 -9.74 -3.92 -9.83
N LEU A 143 -10.06 -3.02 -8.91
CA LEU A 143 -9.17 -1.96 -8.47
C LEU A 143 -9.05 -2.01 -6.94
N TYR A 144 -7.82 -2.10 -6.46
CA TYR A 144 -7.50 -2.02 -5.04
C TYR A 144 -6.79 -0.70 -4.75
N VAL A 145 -7.32 0.05 -3.79
CA VAL A 145 -6.78 1.35 -3.37
C VAL A 145 -6.45 1.25 -1.89
N ILE A 146 -5.26 1.70 -1.51
CA ILE A 146 -4.90 1.88 -0.10
C ILE A 146 -5.03 3.34 0.28
N GLY A 147 -5.52 3.56 1.50
CA GLY A 147 -5.66 4.85 2.11
C GLY A 147 -5.54 4.72 3.62
N THR A 148 -5.36 5.85 4.28
CA THR A 148 -5.31 5.94 5.74
C THR A 148 -6.03 7.21 6.19
N SER A 149 -6.54 7.22 7.43
CA SER A 149 -7.22 8.37 8.02
C SER A 149 -6.52 8.78 9.31
N GLY A 150 -6.46 10.08 9.59
CA GLY A 150 -6.06 10.63 10.88
C GLY A 150 -7.27 11.15 11.65
N ASN A 151 -7.15 11.24 12.98
CA ASN A 151 -8.20 11.74 13.87
C ASN A 151 -9.58 11.10 13.63
N ALA A 152 -9.65 9.78 13.79
CA ALA A 152 -10.77 8.88 13.50
C ALA A 152 -10.87 8.42 12.04
N ALA A 153 -11.78 7.48 11.80
CA ALA A 153 -12.04 6.94 10.47
C ALA A 153 -12.69 7.99 9.55
N SER A 154 -12.29 7.98 8.29
CA SER A 154 -12.88 8.81 7.24
C SER A 154 -13.84 7.99 6.38
N VAL A 155 -14.84 8.65 5.80
CA VAL A 155 -15.74 8.05 4.82
C VAL A 155 -15.58 8.78 3.49
N LEU A 156 -15.24 8.04 2.45
CA LEU A 156 -14.99 8.57 1.11
C LEU A 156 -16.05 8.11 0.12
N THR A 157 -16.30 8.95 -0.88
CA THR A 157 -16.89 8.51 -2.14
C THR A 157 -15.79 8.45 -3.19
N VAL A 158 -15.56 7.27 -3.76
CA VAL A 158 -14.55 7.05 -4.79
C VAL A 158 -15.25 7.00 -6.14
N THR A 159 -14.79 7.81 -7.10
CA THR A 159 -15.27 7.77 -8.48
C THR A 159 -14.15 7.29 -9.39
N VAL A 160 -14.39 6.19 -10.10
CA VAL A 160 -13.47 5.66 -11.11
C VAL A 160 -13.94 6.14 -12.47
N ASN A 161 -13.07 6.84 -13.20
CA ASN A 161 -13.35 7.37 -14.54
C ASN A 161 -12.74 6.44 -15.60
N PHE A 162 -13.52 6.10 -16.62
CA PHE A 162 -13.10 5.22 -17.70
C PHE A 162 -12.77 6.02 -18.97
N ALA A 163 -11.92 5.45 -19.82
CA ALA A 163 -11.45 6.10 -21.05
C ALA A 163 -12.56 6.32 -22.10
N ASP A 164 -13.69 5.62 -21.98
CA ASP A 164 -14.87 5.81 -22.83
C ASP A 164 -15.78 6.97 -22.38
N GLY A 165 -15.37 7.71 -21.34
CA GLY A 165 -16.10 8.84 -20.79
C GLY A 165 -17.16 8.44 -19.75
N THR A 166 -17.33 7.16 -19.46
CA THR A 166 -18.20 6.69 -18.37
C THR A 166 -17.48 6.73 -17.02
N SER A 167 -18.23 6.59 -15.93
CA SER A 167 -17.67 6.53 -14.58
C SER A 167 -18.46 5.56 -13.70
N GLN A 168 -17.80 5.01 -12.68
CA GLN A 168 -18.43 4.22 -11.63
C GLN A 168 -18.17 4.84 -10.26
N VAL A 169 -19.22 4.93 -9.44
CA VAL A 169 -19.17 5.51 -8.10
C VAL A 169 -19.25 4.42 -7.04
N PHE A 170 -18.32 4.47 -6.08
CA PHE A 170 -18.27 3.67 -4.88
C PHE A 170 -18.48 4.60 -3.68
N ALA A 171 -19.72 4.71 -3.22
CA ALA A 171 -20.07 5.56 -2.09
C ALA A 171 -19.74 4.88 -0.75
N SER A 172 -19.62 5.69 0.31
CA SER A 172 -19.51 5.24 1.70
C SER A 172 -18.36 4.27 1.98
N GLN A 173 -17.20 4.49 1.36
CA GLN A 173 -15.99 3.72 1.60
C GLN A 173 -15.32 4.19 2.89
N THR A 174 -15.31 3.36 3.92
CA THR A 174 -14.68 3.70 5.21
C THR A 174 -13.19 3.40 5.17
N ILE A 175 -12.37 4.40 5.50
CA ILE A 175 -10.93 4.28 5.69
C ILE A 175 -10.64 4.37 7.19
N ALA A 176 -10.01 3.33 7.73
CA ALA A 176 -9.71 3.23 9.15
C ALA A 176 -8.71 4.31 9.60
N ASP A 177 -8.83 4.70 10.88
CA ASP A 177 -7.82 5.51 11.57
C ASP A 177 -6.50 4.73 11.62
N TRP A 178 -5.42 5.39 11.21
CA TRP A 178 -4.07 4.85 11.14
C TRP A 178 -3.48 4.40 12.48
N PHE A 179 -3.96 4.95 13.60
CA PHE A 179 -3.51 4.65 14.95
C PHE A 179 -4.45 3.69 15.70
N ALA A 180 -5.61 3.36 15.12
CA ALA A 180 -6.52 2.41 15.74
C ALA A 180 -5.91 1.00 15.77
N ALA A 181 -6.06 0.31 16.89
CA ALA A 181 -5.60 -1.07 17.07
C ALA A 181 -6.68 -2.10 16.74
N SER A 182 -6.26 -3.33 16.43
CA SER A 182 -7.13 -4.49 16.24
C SER A 182 -8.10 -4.35 15.06
N GLN A 183 -7.68 -3.62 14.02
CA GLN A 183 -8.46 -3.50 12.79
C GLN A 183 -8.32 -4.79 11.97
N THR A 184 -9.43 -5.45 11.67
CA THR A 184 -9.42 -6.73 10.93
C THR A 184 -9.48 -6.55 9.41
N ASN A 185 -9.64 -5.32 8.93
CA ASN A 185 -9.82 -4.98 7.52
C ASN A 185 -8.75 -3.99 6.99
N VAL A 186 -7.53 -4.02 7.54
CA VAL A 186 -6.44 -3.15 7.11
C VAL A 186 -5.32 -3.92 6.41
N VAL A 187 -4.74 -3.30 5.38
CA VAL A 187 -3.63 -3.85 4.60
C VAL A 187 -2.37 -4.01 5.47
N ARG A 188 -2.18 -3.10 6.42
CA ARG A 188 -1.09 -3.10 7.39
C ARG A 188 -1.49 -2.25 8.59
N GLU A 189 -1.14 -2.67 9.79
CA GLU A 189 -1.38 -1.93 11.02
C GLU A 189 -0.08 -1.57 11.73
N ARG A 190 -0.19 -0.65 12.69
CA ARG A 190 0.91 -0.27 13.60
C ARG A 190 2.13 0.19 12.81
N LEU A 191 1.99 1.18 11.92
CA LEU A 191 3.15 1.70 11.21
C LEU A 191 3.96 2.64 12.12
N GLY A 192 5.27 2.68 11.90
CA GLY A 192 6.17 3.63 12.58
C GLY A 192 5.76 5.08 12.29
N ARG A 193 5.85 5.95 13.31
CA ARG A 193 5.45 7.36 13.23
C ARG A 193 6.42 8.31 13.91
N VAL A 194 6.48 9.53 13.40
CA VAL A 194 7.30 10.65 13.93
C VAL A 194 6.55 11.97 13.85
N SER A 195 6.95 12.92 14.71
CA SER A 195 6.49 14.31 14.75
C SER A 195 7.68 15.24 14.86
#